data_AF-A0A933QHU9-F1
#
_entry.id   AF-A0A933QHU9-F1
#
_cell.length_a   1.000
_cell.length_b   1.000
_cell.length_c   1.000
_cell.angle_alpha   90.00
_cell.angle_beta   90.00
_cell.angle_gamma   90.00
#
_symmetry.space_group_name_H-M   'P 1'
#
loop_
_entity.id
_entity.type
_entity.pdbx_description
1 polymer ?
#
loop_
_entity_poly.entity_id
_entity_poly.type
_entity_poly.pdbx_seq_one_letter_code
_entity_poly.pdbx_strand_id
1 'polypeptide(L)'
;MERWKSIASIASSIAIPIVLAIVGYFIQKQLADEGLKKDYVSIAAGILKENPVNQEPELRKWAVTMLDSNSPIPFSGRAKAGLEKGIFLAVAPPRIPNAPEGCMSAPRPAKIGPFVRRLAKKKQYSSAEEMAKDYDQLWLVAVKAEAEAMEDRASLECLQKYSKLVAQWTQETAEMYAKPIDQWPTAKPKNE
;
A
#
# COMPACT_ATOMS: atom_id res chain seq x y z
N MET A 1 13.64 77.10 -19.94
CA MET A 1 12.73 75.96 -19.69
C MET A 1 13.05 74.74 -20.58
N GLU A 2 13.41 74.92 -21.86
CA GLU A 2 13.76 73.84 -22.80
C GLU A 2 14.84 72.85 -22.29
N ARG A 3 15.93 73.34 -21.68
CA ARG A 3 17.05 72.47 -21.26
C ARG A 3 16.71 71.49 -20.13
N TRP A 4 15.76 71.84 -19.26
CA TRP A 4 15.32 70.95 -18.18
C TRP A 4 14.47 69.79 -18.71
N LYS A 5 13.68 70.02 -19.77
CA LYS A 5 12.90 68.97 -20.45
C LYS A 5 13.81 67.95 -21.13
N SER A 6 14.89 68.37 -21.80
CA SER A 6 15.84 67.44 -22.43
C SER A 6 16.59 66.59 -21.41
N ILE A 7 17.04 67.17 -20.29
CA ILE A 7 17.74 66.41 -19.24
C ILE A 7 16.80 65.38 -18.60
N ALA A 8 15.56 65.76 -18.32
CA ALA A 8 14.56 64.83 -17.79
C ALA A 8 14.22 63.69 -18.77
N SER A 9 14.15 63.97 -20.07
CA SER A 9 13.89 62.96 -21.10
C SER A 9 15.03 61.94 -21.19
N ILE A 10 16.28 62.40 -21.21
CA ILE A 10 17.47 61.53 -21.26
C ILE A 10 17.62 60.72 -19.97
N ALA A 11 17.36 61.34 -18.81
CA ALA A 11 17.38 60.64 -17.53
C ALA A 11 16.31 59.55 -17.48
N SER A 12 15.10 59.82 -17.97
CA SER A 12 14.01 58.83 -18.02
C SER A 12 14.33 57.66 -18.96
N SER A 13 14.91 57.93 -20.13
CA SER A 13 15.26 56.89 -21.11
C SER A 13 16.33 55.93 -20.60
N ILE A 14 17.19 56.36 -19.66
CA ILE A 14 18.22 55.53 -19.03
C ILE A 14 17.71 54.87 -17.75
N ALA A 15 16.85 55.55 -16.99
CA ALA A 15 16.33 55.03 -15.72
C ALA A 15 15.48 53.77 -15.90
N ILE A 16 14.62 53.71 -16.93
CA ILE A 16 13.73 52.56 -17.15
C ILE A 16 14.52 51.25 -17.38
N PRO A 17 15.51 51.18 -18.30
CA PRO A 17 16.35 49.99 -18.47
C PRO A 17 17.08 49.57 -17.20
N ILE A 18 17.58 50.53 -16.40
CA ILE A 18 18.30 50.22 -15.15
C ILE A 18 17.37 49.54 -14.15
N VAL A 19 16.16 50.07 -13.95
CA VAL A 19 15.19 49.46 -13.03
C VAL A 19 14.81 48.06 -13.48
N LEU A 20 14.53 47.87 -14.78
CA LEU A 20 14.23 46.54 -15.33
C LEU A 20 15.40 45.57 -15.18
N ALA A 21 16.64 46.02 -15.36
CA ALA A 21 17.82 45.20 -15.16
C ALA A 21 17.96 44.74 -13.70
N ILE A 22 17.75 45.65 -12.74
CA ILE A 22 17.83 45.33 -11.31
C ILE A 22 16.73 44.34 -10.91
N VAL A 23 15.47 44.64 -11.25
CA VAL A 23 14.33 43.76 -10.93
C VAL A 23 14.48 42.40 -11.61
N GLY A 24 14.87 42.40 -12.89
CA GLY A 24 15.13 41.19 -13.66
C GLY A 24 16.21 40.33 -13.02
N TYR A 25 17.31 40.93 -12.54
CA TYR A 25 18.37 40.22 -11.84
C TYR A 25 17.87 39.55 -10.56
N PHE A 26 17.08 40.25 -9.73
CA PHE A 26 16.54 39.67 -8.50
C PHE A 26 15.58 38.50 -8.76
N ILE A 27 14.68 38.65 -9.75
CA ILE A 27 13.73 37.60 -10.11
C ILE A 27 14.46 36.38 -10.67
N GLN A 28 15.41 36.59 -11.59
CA GLN A 28 16.19 35.50 -12.18
C GLN A 28 17.03 34.77 -11.12
N LYS A 29 17.61 35.51 -10.18
CA LYS A 29 18.37 34.93 -9.08
C LYS A 29 17.46 34.05 -8.20
N GLN A 30 16.29 34.54 -7.82
CA GLN A 30 15.34 33.77 -7.01
C GLN A 30 14.89 32.48 -7.72
N LEU A 31 14.56 32.58 -9.01
CA LEU A 31 14.16 31.42 -9.81
C LEU A 31 15.30 30.40 -9.97
N ALA A 32 16.54 30.86 -10.14
CA ALA A 32 17.71 29.99 -10.20
C ALA A 32 17.94 29.26 -8.86
N ASP A 33 17.83 29.97 -7.74
CA ASP A 33 17.99 29.40 -6.40
C ASP A 33 16.90 28.35 -6.10
N GLU A 34 15.65 28.61 -6.48
CA GLU A 34 14.54 27.64 -6.35
C GLU A 34 14.70 26.41 -7.25
N GLY A 35 15.20 26.61 -8.48
CA GLY A 35 15.53 25.52 -9.40
C GLY A 35 16.59 24.58 -8.83
N LEU A 36 17.68 25.13 -8.30
CA LEU A 36 18.75 24.34 -7.67
C LEU A 36 18.22 23.53 -6.48
N LYS A 37 17.40 24.14 -5.60
CA LYS A 37 16.79 23.44 -4.46
C LYS A 37 15.96 22.24 -4.90
N LYS A 38 15.15 22.40 -5.95
CA LYS A 38 14.33 21.31 -6.50
C LYS A 38 15.19 20.17 -7.01
N ASP A 39 16.26 20.47 -7.73
CA ASP A 39 17.14 19.44 -8.30
C ASP A 39 17.85 18.65 -7.19
N TYR A 40 18.37 19.33 -6.17
CA TYR A 40 18.97 18.67 -5.01
C TYR A 40 17.98 17.80 -4.24
N VAL A 41 16.73 18.26 -4.04
CA VAL A 41 15.66 17.47 -3.41
C VAL A 41 15.33 16.24 -4.24
N SER A 42 15.30 16.37 -5.57
CA SER A 42 15.07 15.25 -6.49
C SER A 42 16.18 14.20 -6.39
N ILE A 43 17.44 14.64 -6.38
CA ILE A 43 18.63 13.77 -6.22
C ILE A 43 18.59 13.08 -4.86
N ALA A 44 18.34 13.82 -3.78
CA ALA A 44 18.23 13.28 -2.43
C ALA A 44 17.11 12.24 -2.32
N ALA A 45 15.94 12.51 -2.91
CA ALA A 45 14.84 11.54 -2.96
C ALA A 45 15.20 10.29 -3.79
N GLY A 46 15.99 10.43 -4.86
CA GLY A 46 16.53 9.31 -5.63
C GLY A 46 17.43 8.41 -4.78
N ILE A 47 18.39 9.01 -4.07
CA ILE A 47 19.28 8.29 -3.15
C ILE A 47 18.48 7.56 -2.07
N LEU A 48 17.50 8.21 -1.43
CA LEU A 48 16.75 7.55 -0.36
C LEU A 48 15.84 6.39 -0.82
N LYS A 49 15.46 6.35 -2.11
CA LYS A 49 14.66 5.27 -2.70
C LYS A 49 15.45 3.98 -2.94
N GLU A 50 16.75 4.10 -3.17
CA GLU A 50 17.64 2.97 -3.37
C GLU A 50 17.89 2.18 -2.08
N ASN A 51 18.34 0.93 -2.24
CA ASN A 51 18.55 0.00 -1.13
C ASN A 51 19.69 0.52 -0.21
N PRO A 52 19.43 0.73 1.10
CA PRO A 52 20.44 1.24 2.04
C PRO A 52 21.68 0.35 2.17
N VAL A 53 21.58 -0.94 1.86
CA VAL A 53 22.70 -1.90 2.00
C VAL A 53 23.83 -1.60 1.01
N ASN A 54 23.50 -1.09 -0.18
CA ASN A 54 24.47 -0.85 -1.26
C ASN A 54 24.92 0.61 -1.33
N GLN A 55 24.61 1.42 -0.31
CA GLN A 55 24.88 2.85 -0.32
C GLN A 55 25.89 3.26 0.73
N GLU A 56 26.68 4.29 0.40
CA GLU A 56 27.57 4.93 1.34
C GLU A 56 26.74 5.67 2.43
N PRO A 57 26.97 5.42 3.73
CA PRO A 57 26.19 6.03 4.81
C PRO A 57 26.19 7.56 4.79
N GLU A 58 27.32 8.18 4.43
CA GLU A 58 27.47 9.64 4.36
C GLU A 58 26.63 10.24 3.23
N LEU A 59 26.53 9.55 2.08
CA LEU A 59 25.70 10.00 0.96
C LEU A 59 24.21 9.99 1.34
N ARG A 60 23.79 8.97 2.10
CA ARG A 60 22.42 8.87 2.59
C ARG A 60 22.11 9.94 3.65
N LYS A 61 23.06 10.21 4.56
CA LYS A 61 22.97 11.30 5.54
C LYS A 61 22.89 12.68 4.88
N TRP A 62 23.67 12.90 3.82
CA TRP A 62 23.56 14.10 2.98
C TRP A 62 22.16 14.23 2.39
N ALA A 63 21.61 13.14 1.82
CA ALA A 63 20.26 13.16 1.24
C ALA A 63 19.18 13.49 2.28
N VAL A 64 19.26 12.92 3.49
CA VAL A 64 18.33 13.25 4.59
C VAL A 64 18.46 14.72 4.98
N THR A 65 19.69 15.24 5.11
CA THR A 65 19.94 16.65 5.45
C THR A 65 19.39 17.59 4.38
N MET A 66 19.54 17.22 3.11
CA MET A 66 19.08 18.04 1.99
C MET A 66 17.54 18.09 1.93
N LEU A 67 16.86 16.96 2.18
CA LEU A 67 15.40 16.96 2.27
C LEU A 67 14.90 17.75 3.47
N ASP A 68 15.52 17.59 4.63
CA ASP A 68 15.12 18.32 5.85
C ASP A 68 15.30 19.83 5.70
N SER A 69 16.44 20.28 5.15
CA SER A 69 16.75 21.70 4.97
C SER A 69 15.86 22.41 3.94
N ASN A 70 15.28 21.65 3.01
CA ASN A 70 14.38 22.18 1.98
C ASN A 70 12.89 21.90 2.27
N SER A 71 12.59 21.19 3.37
CA SER A 71 11.21 20.90 3.77
C SER A 71 10.62 22.10 4.53
N PRO A 72 9.39 22.54 4.21
CA PRO A 72 8.68 23.54 5.02
C PRO A 72 8.43 23.08 6.46
N ILE A 73 8.39 21.77 6.70
CA ILE A 73 8.19 21.15 8.01
C ILE A 73 9.42 20.32 8.34
N PRO A 74 10.20 20.67 9.39
CA PRO A 74 11.40 19.93 9.75
C PRO A 74 11.04 18.50 10.16
N PHE A 75 11.89 17.56 9.76
CA PHE A 75 11.71 16.16 10.11
C PHE A 75 12.00 15.94 11.59
N SER A 76 11.19 15.10 12.23
CA SER A 76 11.50 14.64 13.59
C SER A 76 12.83 13.88 13.63
N GLY A 77 13.54 13.89 14.76
CA GLY A 77 14.79 13.13 14.89
C GLY A 77 14.63 11.64 14.58
N ARG A 78 13.46 11.08 14.92
CA ARG A 78 13.06 9.71 14.55
C ARG A 78 12.96 9.52 13.05
N ALA A 79 12.39 10.50 12.34
CA ALA A 79 12.23 10.43 10.90
C ALA A 79 13.58 10.50 10.18
N LYS A 80 14.48 11.38 10.63
CA LYS A 80 15.85 11.49 10.11
C LYS A 80 16.60 10.17 10.27
N ALA A 81 16.63 9.64 11.50
CA ALA A 81 17.31 8.38 11.80
C ALA A 81 16.70 7.18 11.03
N GLY A 82 15.39 7.18 10.81
CA GLY A 82 14.72 6.17 9.99
C GLY A 82 15.17 6.22 8.52
N LEU A 83 15.15 7.41 7.92
CA LEU A 83 15.56 7.62 6.53
C LEU A 83 17.06 7.32 6.32
N GLU A 84 17.91 7.70 7.27
CA GLU A 84 19.35 7.39 7.27
C GLU A 84 19.62 5.88 7.32
N LYS A 85 18.86 5.13 8.12
CA LYS A 85 18.96 3.66 8.20
C LYS A 85 18.23 2.93 7.06
N GLY A 86 17.54 3.67 6.19
CA GLY A 86 16.67 3.11 5.15
C GLY A 86 15.46 2.35 5.69
N ILE A 87 15.07 2.64 6.93
CA ILE A 87 13.80 2.24 7.50
C ILE A 87 12.75 3.20 6.93
N PHE A 88 12.00 2.75 5.94
CA PHE A 88 10.84 3.50 5.47
C PHE A 88 9.89 3.72 6.67
N LEU A 89 9.71 4.98 7.06
CA LEU A 89 8.71 5.37 8.08
C LEU A 89 7.28 5.10 7.59
N ALA A 90 7.11 4.92 6.28
CA ALA A 90 6.04 4.09 5.75
C ALA A 90 6.38 2.66 6.16
N VAL A 91 6.08 2.33 7.42
CA VAL A 91 5.65 1.00 7.81
C VAL A 91 4.74 0.54 6.68
N ALA A 92 5.25 -0.31 5.78
CA ALA A 92 4.39 -0.92 4.78
C ALA A 92 3.28 -1.56 5.62
N PRO A 93 2.00 -1.20 5.38
CA PRO A 93 0.93 -1.74 6.18
C PRO A 93 1.11 -3.25 6.20
N PRO A 94 0.94 -3.89 7.37
CA PRO A 94 1.11 -5.31 7.48
C PRO A 94 0.50 -6.03 6.26
N ARG A 95 1.34 -6.60 5.39
CA ARG A 95 0.90 -7.49 4.31
C ARG A 95 0.29 -8.73 4.93
N ILE A 96 -1.02 -8.72 5.13
CA ILE A 96 -1.79 -9.90 5.51
C ILE A 96 -1.47 -10.98 4.45
N PRO A 97 -0.98 -12.17 4.85
CA PRO A 97 -0.69 -13.23 3.90
C PRO A 97 -1.96 -13.56 3.12
N ASN A 98 -1.88 -13.80 1.81
CA ASN A 98 -3.07 -14.18 1.05
C ASN A 98 -3.64 -15.51 1.59
N ALA A 99 -4.97 -15.62 1.62
CA ALA A 99 -5.62 -16.88 1.95
C ALA A 99 -5.27 -17.96 0.89
N PRO A 100 -5.09 -19.23 1.28
CA PRO A 100 -4.87 -20.30 0.30
C PRO A 100 -6.09 -20.43 -0.63
N GLU A 101 -5.84 -20.66 -1.93
CA GLU A 101 -6.88 -20.65 -2.98
C GLU A 101 -8.04 -21.62 -2.70
N GLY A 102 -7.79 -22.77 -2.05
CA GLY A 102 -8.82 -23.74 -1.71
C GLY A 102 -9.76 -23.32 -0.57
N CYS A 103 -9.36 -22.36 0.25
CA CYS A 103 -10.06 -21.99 1.49
C CYS A 103 -11.09 -20.89 1.26
N MET A 104 -11.00 -20.16 0.15
CA MET A 104 -11.94 -19.07 -0.17
C MET A 104 -13.15 -19.55 -1.00
N SER A 105 -13.34 -20.87 -1.11
CA SER A 105 -14.50 -21.43 -1.80
C SER A 105 -15.76 -21.24 -0.96
N ALA A 106 -16.78 -20.60 -1.55
CA ALA A 106 -18.06 -20.42 -0.88
C ALA A 106 -18.77 -21.77 -0.68
N PRO A 107 -19.43 -22.01 0.46
CA PRO A 107 -20.20 -23.23 0.69
C PRO A 107 -21.33 -23.34 -0.33
N ARG A 108 -21.54 -24.54 -0.86
CA ARG A 108 -22.57 -24.80 -1.86
C ARG A 108 -23.94 -24.92 -1.19
N PRO A 109 -25.02 -24.49 -1.87
CA PRO A 109 -26.36 -24.66 -1.32
C PRO A 109 -26.74 -26.15 -1.24
N ALA A 110 -27.35 -26.56 -0.13
CA ALA A 110 -27.77 -27.94 0.09
C ALA A 110 -28.83 -28.41 -0.94
N LYS A 111 -28.49 -29.42 -1.74
CA LYS A 111 -29.36 -29.95 -2.81
C LYS A 111 -30.39 -30.99 -2.34
N ILE A 112 -30.20 -31.59 -1.16
CA ILE A 112 -31.12 -32.61 -0.61
C ILE A 112 -32.50 -32.00 -0.29
N GLY A 113 -32.54 -30.79 0.27
CA GLY A 113 -33.78 -30.19 0.78
C GLY A 113 -34.92 -30.06 -0.26
N PRO A 114 -34.66 -29.52 -1.46
CA PRO A 114 -35.66 -29.47 -2.54
C PRO A 114 -36.14 -30.86 -3.00
N PHE A 115 -35.25 -31.85 -3.03
CA PHE A 115 -35.56 -33.20 -3.46
C PHE A 115 -36.43 -33.94 -2.44
N VAL A 116 -36.06 -33.92 -1.16
CA VAL A 116 -36.86 -34.50 -0.07
C VAL A 116 -38.24 -33.84 0.00
N ARG A 117 -38.33 -32.52 -0.17
CA ARG A 117 -39.62 -31.81 -0.23
C ARG A 117 -40.49 -32.25 -1.41
N ARG A 118 -39.89 -32.64 -2.54
CA ARG A 118 -40.63 -33.17 -3.70
C ARG A 118 -41.18 -34.56 -3.39
N LEU A 119 -40.37 -35.43 -2.81
CA LEU A 119 -40.80 -36.78 -2.40
C LEU A 119 -41.88 -36.72 -1.32
N ALA A 120 -41.73 -35.87 -0.30
CA ALA A 120 -42.72 -35.70 0.76
C ALA A 120 -44.09 -35.20 0.25
N LYS A 121 -44.14 -34.54 -0.92
CA LYS A 121 -45.39 -34.11 -1.56
C LYS A 121 -46.06 -35.22 -2.38
N LYS A 122 -45.35 -36.27 -2.77
CA LYS A 122 -45.96 -37.43 -3.44
C LYS A 122 -46.75 -38.23 -2.41
N LYS A 123 -48.09 -38.25 -2.54
CA LYS A 123 -48.97 -39.00 -1.65
C LYS A 123 -49.06 -40.50 -2.00
N GLN A 124 -48.86 -40.84 -3.26
CA GLN A 124 -49.00 -42.21 -3.75
C GLN A 124 -48.11 -42.42 -4.98
N TYR A 125 -47.52 -43.60 -5.08
CA TYR A 125 -46.72 -44.04 -6.23
C TYR A 125 -47.60 -44.82 -7.19
N SER A 126 -47.41 -44.61 -8.50
CA SER A 126 -48.19 -45.32 -9.52
C SER A 126 -47.70 -46.76 -9.73
N SER A 127 -46.41 -47.02 -9.46
CA SER A 127 -45.80 -48.35 -9.56
C SER A 127 -44.61 -48.51 -8.60
N ALA A 128 -44.23 -49.76 -8.34
CA ALA A 128 -43.01 -50.08 -7.58
C ALA A 128 -41.73 -49.61 -8.30
N GLU A 129 -41.75 -49.59 -9.63
CA GLU A 129 -40.63 -49.12 -10.45
C GLU A 129 -40.41 -47.61 -10.29
N GLU A 130 -41.48 -46.82 -10.21
CA GLU A 130 -41.41 -45.38 -9.93
C GLU A 130 -40.79 -45.10 -8.55
N MET A 131 -41.18 -45.89 -7.55
CA MET A 131 -40.63 -45.80 -6.19
C MET A 131 -39.15 -46.15 -6.15
N ALA A 132 -38.75 -47.24 -6.82
CA ALA A 132 -37.35 -47.66 -6.90
C ALA A 132 -36.47 -46.60 -7.57
N LYS A 133 -36.97 -45.96 -8.64
CA LYS A 133 -36.27 -44.87 -9.33
C LYS A 133 -36.10 -43.62 -8.47
N ASP A 134 -37.15 -43.22 -7.75
CA ASP A 134 -37.08 -42.08 -6.83
C ASP A 134 -36.12 -42.36 -5.65
N TYR A 135 -36.07 -43.60 -5.17
CA TYR A 135 -35.14 -44.03 -4.13
C TYR A 135 -33.68 -44.03 -4.63
N ASP A 136 -33.42 -44.54 -5.83
CA ASP A 136 -32.09 -44.49 -6.44
C ASP A 136 -31.61 -43.06 -6.67
N GLN A 137 -32.50 -42.18 -7.17
CA GLN A 137 -32.21 -40.75 -7.26
C GLN A 137 -31.95 -40.11 -5.90
N LEU A 138 -32.72 -40.47 -4.87
CA LEU A 138 -32.51 -39.97 -3.52
C LEU A 138 -31.11 -40.33 -3.02
N TRP A 139 -30.74 -41.60 -3.17
CA TRP A 139 -29.44 -42.12 -2.76
C TRP A 139 -28.31 -41.38 -3.46
N LEU A 140 -28.38 -41.23 -4.79
CA LEU A 140 -27.39 -40.50 -5.57
C LEU A 140 -27.27 -39.03 -5.12
N VAL A 141 -28.39 -38.35 -4.89
CA VAL A 141 -28.38 -36.96 -4.39
C VAL A 141 -27.80 -36.87 -2.98
N ALA A 142 -28.12 -37.82 -2.11
CA ALA A 142 -27.64 -37.88 -0.73
C ALA A 142 -26.12 -38.08 -0.68
N VAL A 143 -25.60 -39.10 -1.37
CA VAL A 143 -24.15 -39.39 -1.43
C VAL A 143 -23.38 -38.19 -2.00
N LYS A 144 -23.89 -37.59 -3.08
CA LYS A 144 -23.25 -36.40 -3.68
C LYS A 144 -23.25 -35.22 -2.72
N ALA A 145 -24.35 -34.99 -2.00
CA ALA A 145 -24.43 -33.89 -1.05
C ALA A 145 -23.55 -34.09 0.18
N GLU A 146 -23.34 -35.34 0.63
CA GLU A 146 -22.37 -35.64 1.70
C GLU A 146 -20.93 -35.35 1.24
N ALA A 147 -20.57 -35.76 0.02
CA ALA A 147 -19.26 -35.46 -0.54
C ALA A 147 -19.03 -33.94 -0.67
N GLU A 148 -20.02 -33.20 -1.20
CA GLU A 148 -19.97 -31.74 -1.28
C GLU A 148 -19.86 -31.09 0.11
N ALA A 149 -20.57 -31.61 1.12
CA ALA A 149 -20.50 -31.10 2.49
C ALA A 149 -19.14 -31.35 3.17
N MET A 150 -18.43 -32.43 2.83
CA MET A 150 -17.08 -32.69 3.34
C MET A 150 -16.07 -31.66 2.81
N GLU A 151 -16.14 -31.33 1.51
CA GLU A 151 -15.30 -30.29 0.92
C GLU A 151 -15.57 -28.91 1.56
N ASP A 152 -16.84 -28.57 1.74
CA ASP A 152 -17.24 -27.30 2.36
C ASP A 152 -16.77 -27.21 3.83
N ARG A 153 -16.79 -28.32 4.58
CA ARG A 153 -16.22 -28.39 5.95
C ARG A 153 -14.72 -28.17 5.94
N ALA A 154 -13.99 -28.82 5.03
CA ALA A 154 -12.55 -28.65 4.92
C ALA A 154 -12.16 -27.19 4.59
N SER A 155 -12.91 -26.55 3.69
CA SER A 155 -12.75 -25.12 3.37
C SER A 155 -12.98 -24.24 4.60
N LEU A 156 -14.06 -24.49 5.35
CA LEU A 156 -14.39 -23.74 6.56
C LEU A 156 -13.34 -23.91 7.67
N GLU A 157 -12.87 -25.14 7.90
CA GLU A 157 -11.77 -25.40 8.85
C GLU A 157 -10.48 -24.68 8.42
N CYS A 158 -10.18 -24.64 7.13
CA CYS A 158 -9.05 -23.89 6.63
C CYS A 158 -9.21 -22.38 6.89
N LEU A 159 -10.38 -21.80 6.61
CA LEU A 159 -10.66 -20.40 6.90
C LEU A 159 -10.52 -20.06 8.37
N GLN A 160 -10.97 -20.95 9.26
CA GLN A 160 -10.82 -20.77 10.71
C GLN A 160 -9.34 -20.80 11.15
N LYS A 161 -8.53 -21.68 10.54
CA LYS A 161 -7.08 -21.70 10.81
C LYS A 161 -6.40 -20.45 10.28
N TYR A 162 -6.75 -20.04 9.07
CA TYR A 162 -6.22 -18.84 8.45
C TYR A 162 -6.60 -17.57 9.24
N SER A 163 -7.84 -17.44 9.70
CA SER A 163 -8.27 -16.27 10.49
C SER A 163 -7.54 -16.18 11.83
N LYS A 164 -7.28 -17.31 12.49
CA LYS A 164 -6.43 -17.36 13.70
C LYS A 164 -5.00 -16.93 13.41
N LEU A 165 -4.42 -17.39 12.31
CA LEU A 165 -3.07 -16.99 11.88
C LEU A 165 -3.00 -15.49 11.63
N VAL A 166 -3.98 -14.92 10.92
CA VAL A 166 -4.07 -13.48 10.68
C VAL A 166 -4.19 -12.72 12.00
N ALA A 167 -5.02 -13.18 12.93
CA ALA A 167 -5.19 -12.54 14.23
C ALA A 167 -3.88 -12.53 15.04
N GLN A 168 -3.18 -13.66 15.13
CA GLN A 168 -1.88 -13.77 15.79
C GLN A 168 -0.86 -12.81 15.16
N TRP A 169 -0.80 -12.82 13.83
CA TRP A 169 0.13 -11.98 13.10
C TRP A 169 -0.15 -10.48 13.29
N THR A 170 -1.42 -10.07 13.33
CA THR A 170 -1.79 -8.68 13.64
C THR A 170 -1.40 -8.28 15.05
N GLN A 171 -1.49 -9.20 16.02
CA GLN A 171 -1.07 -8.95 17.40
C GLN A 171 0.45 -8.80 17.51
N GLU A 172 1.22 -9.72 16.94
CA GLU A 172 2.69 -9.65 16.92
C GLU A 172 3.18 -8.35 16.27
N THR A 173 2.51 -7.95 15.19
CA THR A 173 2.82 -6.72 14.48
C THR A 173 2.51 -5.48 15.32
N ALA A 174 1.38 -5.47 16.05
CA ALA A 174 1.05 -4.40 16.97
C ALA A 174 2.06 -4.30 18.13
N GLU A 175 2.48 -5.43 18.68
CA GLU A 175 3.52 -5.51 19.71
C GLU A 175 4.88 -5.02 19.21
N MET A 176 5.22 -5.27 17.94
CA MET A 176 6.42 -4.74 17.29
C MET A 176 6.36 -3.21 17.19
N TYR A 177 5.24 -2.65 16.72
CA TYR A 177 5.08 -1.19 16.59
C TYR A 177 4.98 -0.46 17.93
N ALA A 178 4.63 -1.15 19.02
CA ALA A 178 4.67 -0.59 20.36
C ALA A 178 6.11 -0.39 20.88
N LYS A 179 7.10 -1.11 20.34
CA LYS A 179 8.51 -1.00 20.77
C LYS A 179 9.21 0.20 20.13
N PRO A 180 10.24 0.76 20.81
CA PRO A 180 11.16 1.72 20.20
C PRO A 180 11.79 1.19 18.90
N ILE A 181 11.99 2.06 17.90
CA ILE A 181 12.46 1.68 16.54
C ILE A 181 13.84 1.00 16.56
N ASP A 182 14.69 1.37 17.51
CA ASP A 182 16.00 0.75 17.74
C ASP A 182 15.90 -0.72 18.16
N GLN A 183 14.73 -1.18 18.59
CA GLN A 183 14.45 -2.56 18.97
C GLN A 183 13.67 -3.34 17.90
N TRP A 184 13.38 -2.71 16.75
CA TRP A 184 12.68 -3.41 15.68
C TRP A 184 13.60 -4.46 15.04
N PRO A 185 13.06 -5.63 14.67
CA PRO A 185 13.85 -6.63 13.95
C PRO A 185 14.31 -6.02 12.63
N THR A 186 15.62 -5.83 12.48
CA THR A 186 16.21 -5.42 11.21
C THR A 186 15.91 -6.52 10.20
N ALA A 187 15.27 -6.18 9.08
CA ALA A 187 15.04 -7.13 8.01
C ALA A 187 16.39 -7.76 7.63
N LYS A 188 16.58 -9.05 7.94
CA LYS A 188 17.74 -9.78 7.43
C LYS A 188 17.65 -9.70 5.91
N PRO A 189 18.73 -9.32 5.21
CA PRO A 189 18.74 -9.43 3.76
C PRO A 189 18.36 -10.89 3.44
N LYS A 190 17.37 -11.06 2.56
CA LYS A 190 17.11 -12.38 1.97
C LYS A 190 18.35 -12.69 1.15
N ASN A 191 19.26 -13.48 1.73
CA ASN A 191 20.33 -14.11 0.99
C ASN A 191 19.69 -14.95 -0.12
N GLU A 192 20.28 -14.82 -1.30
CA GLU A 192 19.88 -15.39 -2.60
C GLU A 192 19.46 -16.86 -2.56
#